data_AF-A0A927NFK5-F1
#
_entry.id   AF-A0A927NFK5-F1
#
_cell.length_a   1.000
_cell.length_b   1.000
_cell.length_c   1.000
_cell.angle_alpha   90.00
_cell.angle_beta   90.00
_cell.angle_gamma   90.00
#
_symmetry.space_group_name_H-M   'P 1'
#
loop_
_entity.id
_entity.type
_entity.pdbx_description
1 polymer ?
#
loop_
_entity_poly.entity_id
_entity_poly.type
_entity_poly.pdbx_seq_one_letter_code
_entity_poly.pdbx_strand_id
1 'polypeptide(L)'
;MKLIDFDGLFDEKLTQYMEENRNKYTEKQWEDVIPKLYKKFGDTYVAKVKCTPKEYYANMTNAQLTETLSAHLKNDVPVPEFLCAEIEKRGEAETLLPLLKDEDAQIAVYAMNLLGDDARAFDGYFSILEENRYDEDIRCDAVDILKSHADEVKDRAYSNWQKEVAVEYMLEILSRVKEKEDKYFDALMQAFRAGENLPMKASYLAAYNDERALPALMERIEDRTIGFVEFQELKYAIEALGGEYNEPRDFSEDKDYLAVEVASAKAAAREEEMPRS
;
A
#
# COMPACT_ATOMS: atom_id res chain seq x y z
N MET A 1 7.08 -12.57 30.37
CA MET A 1 7.73 -12.94 29.10
C MET A 1 9.09 -12.28 29.03
N LYS A 2 10.10 -12.84 28.34
CA LYS A 2 11.41 -12.20 28.20
C LYS A 2 11.55 -11.70 26.77
N LEU A 3 11.78 -10.41 26.57
CA LEU A 3 12.10 -9.89 25.24
C LEU A 3 13.51 -10.36 24.83
N ILE A 4 13.64 -10.95 23.65
CA ILE A 4 14.91 -11.51 23.16
C ILE A 4 15.19 -10.94 21.78
N ASP A 5 16.31 -10.25 21.65
CA ASP A 5 16.86 -9.82 20.38
C ASP A 5 17.55 -10.99 19.67
N PHE A 6 16.79 -11.76 18.87
CA PHE A 6 17.36 -12.86 18.10
C PHE A 6 18.18 -12.37 16.90
N ASP A 7 17.88 -11.19 16.38
CA ASP A 7 18.59 -10.64 15.22
C ASP A 7 19.97 -10.14 15.65
N GLY A 8 20.09 -9.44 16.77
CA GLY A 8 21.39 -9.09 17.36
C GLY A 8 22.22 -10.33 17.72
N LEU A 9 21.60 -11.41 18.22
CA LEU A 9 22.31 -12.68 18.45
C LEU A 9 22.79 -13.32 17.15
N PHE A 10 22.03 -13.17 16.06
CA PHE A 10 22.46 -13.63 14.75
C PHE A 10 23.60 -12.77 14.20
N ASP A 11 23.54 -11.45 14.35
CA ASP A 11 24.57 -10.52 13.87
C ASP A 11 25.93 -10.76 14.54
N GLU A 12 25.94 -11.04 15.84
CA GLU A 12 27.15 -11.45 16.57
C GLU A 12 27.76 -12.73 15.96
N LYS A 13 26.92 -13.73 15.68
CA LYS A 13 27.34 -15.01 15.07
C LYS A 13 27.79 -14.84 13.64
N LEU A 14 27.09 -14.01 12.87
CA LEU A 14 27.39 -13.72 11.48
C LEU A 14 28.73 -13.02 11.36
N THR A 15 29.00 -12.03 12.21
CA THR A 15 30.28 -11.31 12.26
C THR A 15 31.44 -12.28 12.48
N GLN A 16 31.33 -13.15 13.49
CA GLN A 16 32.36 -14.16 13.75
C GLN A 16 32.54 -15.10 12.54
N TYR A 17 31.43 -15.55 11.94
CA TYR A 17 31.47 -16.44 10.78
C TYR A 17 32.12 -15.76 9.56
N MET A 18 31.85 -14.47 9.32
CA MET A 18 32.47 -13.69 8.25
C MET A 18 33.97 -13.52 8.47
N GLU A 19 34.42 -13.31 9.70
CA GLU A 19 35.84 -13.23 10.03
C GLU A 19 36.58 -14.56 9.78
N GLU A 20 36.01 -15.67 10.24
CA GLU A 20 36.56 -17.01 10.05
C GLU A 20 36.57 -17.45 8.58
N ASN A 21 35.72 -16.86 7.75
CA ASN A 21 35.53 -17.21 6.34
C ASN A 21 35.83 -16.05 5.37
N ARG A 22 36.64 -15.07 5.81
CA ARG A 22 36.90 -13.81 5.08
C ARG A 22 37.39 -13.99 3.64
N ASN A 23 38.07 -15.09 3.35
CA ASN A 23 38.61 -15.40 2.01
C ASN A 23 37.77 -16.40 1.22
N LYS A 24 36.64 -16.89 1.76
CA LYS A 24 35.82 -17.93 1.11
C LYS A 24 34.69 -17.37 0.26
N TYR A 25 34.22 -16.15 0.56
CA TYR A 25 33.07 -15.55 -0.09
C TYR A 25 33.38 -14.11 -0.49
N THR A 26 32.93 -13.72 -1.69
CA THR A 26 32.90 -12.32 -2.12
C THR A 26 31.71 -11.59 -1.51
N GLU A 27 31.69 -10.26 -1.54
CA GLU A 27 30.56 -9.44 -1.06
C GLU A 27 29.23 -9.89 -1.69
N LYS A 28 29.19 -10.07 -3.01
CA LYS A 28 27.99 -10.54 -3.72
C LYS A 28 27.55 -11.94 -3.28
N GLN A 29 28.48 -12.83 -2.95
CA GLN A 29 28.12 -14.17 -2.47
C GLN A 29 27.52 -14.14 -1.07
N TRP A 30 27.85 -13.14 -0.24
CA TRP A 30 27.25 -12.99 1.08
C TRP A 30 25.76 -12.68 1.00
N GLU A 31 25.30 -11.94 -0.02
CA GLU A 31 23.87 -11.69 -0.26
C GLU A 31 23.06 -13.00 -0.39
N ASP A 32 23.66 -14.05 -0.98
CA ASP A 32 23.03 -15.37 -1.13
C ASP A 32 23.21 -16.31 0.07
N VAL A 33 24.21 -16.03 0.93
CA VAL A 33 24.61 -16.90 2.04
C VAL A 33 23.93 -16.47 3.34
N ILE A 34 23.85 -15.17 3.62
CA ILE A 34 23.26 -14.63 4.84
C ILE A 34 21.83 -15.14 5.06
N PRO A 35 20.91 -15.11 4.08
CA PRO A 35 19.55 -15.60 4.27
C PRO A 35 19.50 -17.10 4.65
N LYS A 36 20.40 -17.91 4.09
CA LYS A 36 20.50 -19.35 4.39
C LYS A 36 21.02 -19.59 5.81
N LEU A 37 21.99 -18.79 6.24
CA LEU A 37 22.52 -18.83 7.60
C LEU A 37 21.45 -18.41 8.62
N TYR A 38 20.70 -17.35 8.33
CA TYR A 38 19.62 -16.88 9.19
C TYR A 38 18.51 -17.93 9.32
N LYS A 39 18.08 -18.53 8.21
CA LYS A 39 17.12 -19.65 8.23
C LYS A 39 17.61 -20.81 9.11
N LYS A 40 18.90 -21.17 9.00
CA LYS A 40 19.52 -22.23 9.82
C LYS A 40 19.63 -21.81 11.29
N PHE A 41 19.87 -20.54 11.57
CA PHE A 41 19.94 -20.01 12.94
C PHE A 41 18.61 -20.21 13.68
N GLY A 42 17.47 -20.07 12.98
CA GLY A 42 16.15 -20.36 13.53
C GLY A 42 15.97 -21.78 14.10
N ASP A 43 16.74 -22.76 13.62
CA ASP A 43 16.75 -24.15 14.08
C ASP A 43 17.97 -24.49 14.96
N THR A 44 18.80 -23.50 15.29
CA THR A 44 20.02 -23.70 16.08
C THR A 44 19.75 -23.43 17.55
N TYR A 45 20.15 -24.37 18.43
CA TYR A 45 19.94 -24.22 19.87
C TYR A 45 20.72 -23.03 20.45
N VAL A 46 20.02 -22.17 21.20
CA VAL A 46 20.59 -20.98 21.85
C VAL A 46 20.57 -21.17 23.37
N ALA A 47 21.77 -21.35 23.95
CA ALA A 47 21.93 -21.65 25.38
C ALA A 47 21.29 -20.60 26.31
N LYS A 48 21.27 -19.32 25.91
CA LYS A 48 20.70 -18.20 26.68
C LYS A 48 19.18 -18.32 26.88
N VAL A 49 18.47 -18.94 25.93
CA VAL A 49 17.00 -19.15 25.97
C VAL A 49 16.62 -20.63 26.12
N LYS A 50 17.61 -21.53 26.13
CA LYS A 50 17.44 -22.99 26.30
C LYS A 50 16.50 -23.66 25.29
N CYS A 51 16.40 -23.09 24.09
CA CYS A 51 15.63 -23.61 22.95
C CYS A 51 16.17 -22.98 21.65
N THR A 52 15.61 -23.36 20.50
CA THR A 52 15.84 -22.67 19.22
C THR A 52 14.96 -21.40 19.10
N PRO A 53 15.32 -20.40 18.27
CA PRO A 53 14.48 -19.22 18.04
C PRO A 53 13.05 -19.57 17.58
N LYS A 54 12.88 -20.57 16.71
CA LYS A 54 11.54 -21.01 16.29
C LYS A 54 10.76 -21.67 17.42
N GLU A 55 11.38 -22.55 18.19
CA GLU A 55 10.73 -23.17 19.36
C GLU A 55 10.35 -22.14 20.41
N TYR A 56 11.14 -21.08 20.57
CA TYR A 56 10.85 -20.00 21.52
C TYR A 56 9.47 -19.39 21.27
N TYR A 57 9.18 -19.03 20.02
CA TYR A 57 7.88 -18.48 19.63
C TYR A 57 6.80 -19.56 19.51
N ALA A 58 7.14 -20.76 19.04
CA ALA A 58 6.18 -21.87 18.95
C ALA A 58 5.58 -22.26 20.32
N ASN A 59 6.34 -22.09 21.40
CA ASN A 59 5.88 -22.36 22.77
C ASN A 59 4.96 -21.26 23.36
N MET A 60 4.78 -20.13 22.67
CA MET A 60 3.90 -19.05 23.10
C MET A 60 2.45 -19.30 22.66
N THR A 61 1.50 -18.72 23.39
CA THR A 61 0.11 -18.56 22.95
C THR A 61 -0.04 -17.42 21.94
N ASN A 62 -1.17 -17.35 21.22
CA ASN A 62 -1.39 -16.29 20.23
C ASN A 62 -1.34 -14.89 20.87
N ALA A 63 -1.94 -14.73 22.06
CA ALA A 63 -1.87 -13.48 22.82
C ALA A 63 -0.44 -13.11 23.25
N GLN A 64 0.39 -14.10 23.58
CA GLN A 64 1.79 -13.86 23.92
C GLN A 64 2.62 -13.46 22.70
N LEU A 65 2.33 -14.01 21.51
CA LEU A 65 3.02 -13.60 20.29
C LEU A 65 2.73 -12.13 19.95
N THR A 66 1.47 -11.70 20.01
CA THR A 66 1.10 -10.31 19.70
C THR A 66 1.58 -9.32 20.78
N GLU A 67 1.57 -9.73 22.06
CA GLU A 67 2.22 -8.98 23.13
C GLU A 67 3.74 -8.89 22.91
N THR A 68 4.39 -9.95 22.44
CA THR A 68 5.83 -9.94 22.13
C THR A 68 6.14 -9.01 20.97
N LEU A 69 5.35 -9.05 19.90
CA LEU A 69 5.46 -8.14 18.75
C LEU A 69 5.41 -6.68 19.20
N SER A 70 4.41 -6.34 20.01
CA SER A 70 4.25 -5.00 20.57
C SER A 70 5.43 -4.62 21.46
N ALA A 71 5.96 -5.57 22.26
CA ALA A 71 7.10 -5.33 23.13
C ALA A 71 8.40 -5.10 22.35
N HIS A 72 8.61 -5.75 21.20
CA HIS A 72 9.77 -5.48 20.33
C HIS A 72 9.77 -4.03 19.87
N LEU A 73 8.65 -3.57 19.30
CA LEU A 73 8.50 -2.21 18.78
C LEU A 73 8.62 -1.16 19.90
N LYS A 74 7.91 -1.34 21.02
CA LYS A 74 7.94 -0.40 22.16
C LYS A 74 9.32 -0.27 22.83
N ASN A 75 10.20 -1.25 22.66
CA ASN A 75 11.54 -1.23 23.26
C ASN A 75 12.65 -1.02 22.23
N ASP A 76 12.31 -0.64 20.99
CA ASP A 76 13.26 -0.43 19.89
C ASP A 76 14.17 -1.65 19.65
N VAL A 77 13.60 -2.85 19.79
CA VAL A 77 14.26 -4.13 19.50
C VAL A 77 13.73 -4.64 18.17
N PRO A 78 14.60 -4.98 17.19
CA PRO A 78 14.15 -5.52 15.90
C PRO A 78 13.18 -6.68 16.06
N VAL A 79 12.10 -6.68 15.26
CA VAL A 79 11.11 -7.76 15.24
C VAL A 79 11.69 -8.93 14.43
N PRO A 80 12.02 -10.07 15.05
CA PRO A 80 12.67 -11.15 14.32
C PRO A 80 11.68 -11.84 13.39
N GLU A 81 12.12 -12.23 12.19
CA GLU A 81 11.30 -12.95 11.21
C GLU A 81 10.66 -14.22 11.79
N PHE A 82 11.32 -14.87 12.75
CA PHE A 82 10.78 -16.07 13.40
C PHE A 82 9.49 -15.79 14.19
N LEU A 83 9.30 -14.57 14.69
CA LEU A 83 8.08 -14.14 15.36
C LEU A 83 6.97 -13.93 14.32
N CYS A 84 7.25 -13.16 13.27
CA CYS A 84 6.31 -12.91 12.16
C CYS A 84 5.85 -14.24 11.54
N ALA A 85 6.80 -15.11 11.16
CA ALA A 85 6.51 -16.40 10.56
C ALA A 85 5.66 -17.31 11.47
N GLU A 86 5.83 -17.25 12.79
CA GLU A 86 4.98 -18.03 13.71
C GLU A 86 3.58 -17.42 13.87
N ILE A 87 3.45 -16.09 13.83
CA ILE A 87 2.14 -15.41 13.81
C ILE A 87 1.38 -15.77 12.52
N GLU A 88 2.02 -15.60 11.37
CA GLU A 88 1.45 -15.89 10.04
C GLU A 88 1.05 -17.36 9.92
N LYS A 89 1.93 -18.28 10.35
CA LYS A 89 1.66 -19.72 10.33
C LYS A 89 0.41 -20.10 11.12
N ARG A 90 0.08 -19.35 12.17
CA ARG A 90 -1.13 -19.60 12.98
C ARG A 90 -2.38 -18.98 12.38
N GLY A 91 -2.24 -17.91 11.59
CA GLY A 91 -3.37 -17.25 10.92
C GLY A 91 -4.42 -16.66 11.89
N GLU A 92 -4.00 -16.31 13.11
CA GLU A 92 -4.91 -15.81 14.15
C GLU A 92 -5.07 -14.28 14.09
N ALA A 93 -5.96 -13.83 13.21
CA ALA A 93 -6.26 -12.41 13.06
C ALA A 93 -6.79 -11.76 14.35
N GLU A 94 -7.60 -12.48 15.14
CA GLU A 94 -8.30 -11.93 16.32
C GLU A 94 -7.37 -11.25 17.33
N THR A 95 -6.16 -11.80 17.50
CA THR A 95 -5.18 -11.22 18.43
C THR A 95 -4.44 -10.00 17.86
N LEU A 96 -4.46 -9.80 16.54
CA LEU A 96 -3.83 -8.69 15.82
C LEU A 96 -4.81 -7.52 15.60
N LEU A 97 -6.12 -7.78 15.46
CA LEU A 97 -7.13 -6.73 15.20
C LEU A 97 -7.06 -5.54 16.18
N PRO A 98 -6.86 -5.74 17.51
CA PRO A 98 -6.74 -4.61 18.43
C PRO A 98 -5.52 -3.72 18.17
N LEU A 99 -4.45 -4.27 17.57
CA LEU A 99 -3.20 -3.54 17.31
C LEU A 99 -3.34 -2.51 16.19
N LEU A 100 -4.32 -2.66 15.29
CA LEU A 100 -4.69 -1.61 14.32
C LEU A 100 -5.14 -0.31 14.98
N LYS A 101 -5.42 -0.35 16.29
CA LYS A 101 -5.81 0.79 17.12
C LYS A 101 -4.77 1.24 18.14
N ASP A 102 -3.55 0.72 18.07
CA ASP A 102 -2.49 1.18 18.97
C ASP A 102 -2.11 2.64 18.64
N GLU A 103 -1.72 3.39 19.68
CA GLU A 103 -1.27 4.79 19.54
C GLU A 103 0.07 4.86 18.81
N ASP A 104 0.87 3.80 18.88
CA ASP A 104 2.10 3.66 18.12
C ASP A 104 1.79 3.24 16.68
N ALA A 105 2.04 4.16 15.74
CA ALA A 105 1.86 3.95 14.32
C ALA A 105 2.64 2.74 13.78
N GLN A 106 3.83 2.44 14.33
CA GLN A 106 4.62 1.29 13.88
C GLN A 106 3.92 -0.03 14.21
N ILE A 107 3.24 -0.11 15.35
CA ILE A 107 2.47 -1.30 15.75
C ILE A 107 1.27 -1.49 14.82
N ALA A 108 0.56 -0.41 14.51
CA ALA A 108 -0.56 -0.45 13.58
C ALA A 108 -0.12 -0.91 12.18
N VAL A 109 1.02 -0.41 11.67
CA VAL A 109 1.60 -0.83 10.38
C VAL A 109 1.98 -2.31 10.38
N TYR A 110 2.65 -2.79 11.43
CA TYR A 110 3.00 -4.21 11.53
C TYR A 110 1.75 -5.10 11.56
N ALA A 111 0.72 -4.69 12.32
CA ALA A 111 -0.54 -5.42 12.37
C ALA A 111 -1.23 -5.45 11.00
N MET A 112 -1.26 -4.32 10.29
CA MET A 112 -1.81 -4.22 8.94
C MET A 112 -1.08 -5.12 7.95
N ASN A 113 0.26 -5.14 7.97
CA ASN A 113 1.05 -6.02 7.10
C ASN A 113 0.82 -7.51 7.39
N LEU A 114 0.67 -7.90 8.67
CA LEU A 114 0.41 -9.28 9.06
C LEU A 114 -1.04 -9.72 8.78
N LEU A 115 -1.99 -8.79 8.87
CA LEU A 115 -3.41 -9.05 8.59
C LEU A 115 -3.71 -9.07 7.09
N GLY A 116 -3.01 -8.24 6.30
CA GLY A 116 -3.15 -8.19 4.86
C GLY A 116 -4.61 -7.97 4.42
N ASP A 117 -5.10 -8.85 3.55
CA ASP A 117 -6.46 -8.83 2.99
C ASP A 117 -7.49 -9.64 3.80
N ASP A 118 -7.19 -10.01 5.05
CA ASP A 118 -8.15 -10.70 5.91
C ASP A 118 -9.38 -9.83 6.16
N ALA A 119 -10.55 -10.27 5.69
CA ALA A 119 -11.80 -9.52 5.78
C ALA A 119 -12.20 -9.14 7.22
N ARG A 120 -11.71 -9.86 8.24
CA ARG A 120 -11.93 -9.51 9.66
C ARG A 120 -11.25 -8.18 10.03
N ALA A 121 -10.23 -7.76 9.29
CA ALA A 121 -9.48 -6.53 9.51
C ALA A 121 -10.11 -5.29 8.85
N PHE A 122 -11.06 -5.45 7.93
CA PHE A 122 -11.65 -4.33 7.19
C PHE A 122 -12.27 -3.28 8.11
N ASP A 123 -12.89 -3.69 9.21
CA ASP A 123 -13.41 -2.75 10.21
C ASP A 123 -12.32 -1.88 10.85
N GLY A 124 -11.13 -2.46 11.05
CA GLY A 124 -9.94 -1.76 11.51
C GLY A 124 -9.39 -0.80 10.46
N TYR A 125 -9.33 -1.21 9.20
CA TYR A 125 -8.90 -0.36 8.08
C TYR A 125 -9.84 0.83 7.88
N PHE A 126 -11.15 0.62 7.95
CA PHE A 126 -12.07 1.76 7.97
C PHE A 126 -11.87 2.66 9.19
N SER A 127 -11.59 2.10 10.37
CA SER A 127 -11.30 2.93 11.57
C SER A 127 -10.06 3.81 11.34
N ILE A 128 -9.01 3.31 10.65
CA ILE A 128 -7.82 4.07 10.27
C ILE A 128 -8.18 5.30 9.43
N LEU A 129 -9.09 5.13 8.46
CA LEU A 129 -9.54 6.21 7.57
C LEU A 129 -10.48 7.19 8.26
N GLU A 130 -11.42 6.68 9.05
CA GLU A 130 -12.47 7.47 9.72
C GLU A 130 -11.89 8.35 10.84
N GLU A 131 -10.96 7.82 11.63
CA GLU A 131 -10.41 8.51 12.79
C GLU A 131 -9.28 9.50 12.43
N ASN A 132 -8.69 9.37 11.23
CA ASN A 132 -7.62 10.23 10.71
C ASN A 132 -6.46 10.44 11.71
N ARG A 133 -6.13 9.40 12.49
CA ARG A 133 -5.12 9.48 13.56
C ARG A 133 -3.70 9.14 13.10
N TYR A 134 -3.58 8.41 11.99
CA TYR A 134 -2.31 8.05 11.37
C TYR A 134 -1.98 9.01 10.23
N ASP A 135 -0.75 8.98 9.72
CA ASP A 135 -0.33 9.76 8.56
C ASP A 135 -0.97 9.28 7.25
N GLU A 136 -0.65 9.96 6.16
CA GLU A 136 -1.20 9.67 4.84
C GLU A 136 -0.76 8.30 4.30
N ASP A 137 0.49 7.90 4.53
CA ASP A 137 1.03 6.63 4.02
C ASP A 137 0.24 5.44 4.57
N ILE A 138 -0.01 5.41 5.88
CA ILE A 138 -0.77 4.33 6.53
C ILE A 138 -2.23 4.29 6.03
N ARG A 139 -2.83 5.45 5.78
CA ARG A 139 -4.21 5.52 5.25
C ARG A 139 -4.26 5.06 3.79
N CYS A 140 -3.25 5.41 2.98
CA CYS A 140 -3.13 4.94 1.61
C CYS A 140 -3.01 3.42 1.55
N ASP A 141 -2.18 2.81 2.40
CA ASP A 141 -2.06 1.35 2.50
C ASP A 141 -3.41 0.69 2.86
N ALA A 142 -4.13 1.23 3.84
CA ALA A 142 -5.44 0.74 4.23
C ALA A 142 -6.47 0.84 3.07
N VAL A 143 -6.43 1.93 2.30
CA VAL A 143 -7.29 2.15 1.13
C VAL A 143 -6.95 1.19 0.00
N ASP A 144 -5.66 0.92 -0.25
CA ASP A 144 -5.21 -0.01 -1.29
C ASP A 144 -5.72 -1.43 -1.04
N ILE A 145 -5.72 -1.88 0.23
CA ILE A 145 -6.32 -3.16 0.62
C ILE A 145 -7.84 -3.11 0.40
N LEU A 146 -8.54 -2.08 0.91
CA LEU A 146 -10.00 -1.99 0.76
C LEU A 146 -10.45 -1.91 -0.71
N LYS A 147 -9.65 -1.29 -1.59
CA LYS A 147 -9.88 -1.21 -3.04
C LYS A 147 -9.82 -2.56 -3.73
N SER A 148 -8.91 -3.47 -3.33
CA SER A 148 -8.87 -4.82 -3.92
C SER A 148 -10.10 -5.66 -3.54
N HIS A 149 -10.82 -5.25 -2.49
CA HIS A 149 -12.05 -5.86 -1.99
C HIS A 149 -13.28 -4.95 -2.09
N ALA A 150 -13.28 -4.00 -3.05
CA ALA A 150 -14.29 -2.95 -3.11
C ALA A 150 -15.73 -3.45 -3.10
N ASP A 151 -16.03 -4.58 -3.76
CA ASP A 151 -17.37 -5.17 -3.78
C ASP A 151 -17.84 -5.66 -2.39
N GLU A 152 -16.92 -6.09 -1.53
CA GLU A 152 -17.23 -6.55 -0.17
C GLU A 152 -17.49 -5.38 0.78
N VAL A 153 -16.85 -4.23 0.53
CA VAL A 153 -16.85 -3.07 1.44
C VAL A 153 -17.66 -1.87 0.94
N LYS A 154 -18.23 -1.97 -0.27
CA LYS A 154 -18.96 -0.89 -0.98
C LYS A 154 -20.05 -0.20 -0.15
N ASP A 155 -20.82 -0.95 0.64
CA ASP A 155 -21.91 -0.37 1.43
C ASP A 155 -21.40 0.48 2.60
N ARG A 156 -20.29 0.07 3.23
CA ARG A 156 -19.65 0.88 4.28
C ARG A 156 -18.98 2.11 3.68
N ALA A 157 -18.25 1.95 2.57
CA ALA A 157 -17.64 3.08 1.86
C ALA A 157 -18.68 4.12 1.44
N TYR A 158 -19.80 3.68 0.87
CA TYR A 158 -20.92 4.55 0.51
C TYR A 158 -21.56 5.23 1.73
N SER A 159 -21.81 4.50 2.82
CA SER A 159 -22.36 5.09 4.03
C SER A 159 -21.45 6.18 4.63
N ASN A 160 -20.14 5.99 4.59
CA ASN A 160 -19.17 6.97 5.07
C ASN A 160 -19.07 8.18 4.15
N TRP A 161 -19.10 7.97 2.83
CA TRP A 161 -19.19 9.06 1.86
C TRP A 161 -20.44 9.93 2.09
N GLN A 162 -21.61 9.32 2.31
CA GLN A 162 -22.84 10.05 2.63
C GLN A 162 -22.77 10.87 3.93
N LYS A 163 -21.91 10.47 4.87
CA LYS A 163 -21.65 11.16 6.14
C LYS A 163 -20.50 12.17 6.03
N GLU A 164 -19.94 12.37 4.84
CA GLU A 164 -18.78 13.22 4.60
C GLU A 164 -17.52 12.80 5.39
N VAL A 165 -17.38 11.51 5.67
CA VAL A 165 -16.22 10.95 6.37
C VAL A 165 -15.20 10.42 5.36
N ALA A 166 -13.96 10.92 5.44
CA ALA A 166 -12.84 10.45 4.61
C ALA A 166 -13.20 10.41 3.10
N VAL A 167 -13.90 11.44 2.62
CA VAL A 167 -14.61 11.48 1.33
C VAL A 167 -13.76 10.98 0.15
N GLU A 168 -12.52 11.44 0.03
CA GLU A 168 -11.64 11.08 -1.07
C GLU A 168 -11.33 9.58 -1.10
N TYR A 169 -10.97 9.00 0.05
CA TYR A 169 -10.72 7.57 0.18
C TYR A 169 -11.98 6.74 -0.08
N MET A 170 -13.15 7.20 0.36
CA MET A 170 -14.41 6.50 0.10
C MET A 170 -14.73 6.48 -1.40
N LEU A 171 -14.55 7.60 -2.11
CA LEU A 171 -14.73 7.67 -3.56
C LEU A 171 -13.73 6.78 -4.30
N GLU A 172 -12.49 6.71 -3.82
CA GLU A 172 -11.47 5.85 -4.41
C GLU A 172 -11.84 4.36 -4.29
N ILE A 173 -12.31 3.92 -3.12
CA ILE A 173 -12.83 2.55 -2.93
C ILE A 173 -14.03 2.29 -3.84
N LEU A 174 -15.00 3.22 -3.87
CA LEU A 174 -16.20 3.10 -4.70
C LEU A 174 -15.89 3.03 -6.20
N SER A 175 -14.82 3.69 -6.65
CA SER A 175 -14.36 3.63 -8.04
C SER A 175 -13.95 2.22 -8.49
N ARG A 176 -13.66 1.30 -7.54
CA ARG A 176 -13.22 -0.08 -7.82
C ARG A 176 -14.33 -1.12 -7.72
N VAL A 177 -15.54 -0.74 -7.32
CA VAL A 177 -16.71 -1.63 -7.23
C VAL A 177 -17.06 -2.17 -8.62
N LYS A 178 -17.19 -3.48 -8.77
CA LYS A 178 -17.58 -4.16 -10.01
C LYS A 178 -19.07 -4.47 -10.04
N GLU A 179 -19.68 -4.74 -8.88
CA GLU A 179 -21.12 -4.92 -8.75
C GLU A 179 -21.86 -3.58 -8.91
N LYS A 180 -22.21 -3.27 -10.15
CA LYS A 180 -22.78 -1.98 -10.53
C LYS A 180 -24.15 -1.74 -9.90
N GLU A 181 -24.28 -0.57 -9.25
CA GLU A 181 -25.52 -0.05 -8.68
C GLU A 181 -25.56 1.46 -8.88
N ASP A 182 -26.75 1.99 -9.16
CA ASP A 182 -26.96 3.42 -9.45
C ASP A 182 -26.40 4.32 -8.35
N LYS A 183 -26.57 3.93 -7.08
CA LYS A 183 -26.15 4.75 -5.93
C LYS A 183 -24.64 5.03 -5.90
N TYR A 184 -23.81 4.07 -6.31
CA TYR A 184 -22.34 4.25 -6.34
C TYR A 184 -21.92 5.07 -7.56
N PHE A 185 -22.53 4.80 -8.71
CA PHE A 185 -22.34 5.60 -9.92
C PHE A 185 -22.69 7.07 -9.67
N ASP A 186 -23.83 7.33 -9.05
CA ASP A 186 -24.30 8.68 -8.73
C ASP A 186 -23.35 9.40 -7.77
N ALA A 187 -22.75 8.70 -6.80
CA ALA A 187 -21.75 9.28 -5.90
C ALA A 187 -20.50 9.76 -6.67
N LEU A 188 -19.98 8.92 -7.57
CA LEU A 188 -18.82 9.27 -8.41
C LEU A 188 -19.16 10.41 -9.38
N MET A 189 -20.34 10.38 -9.99
CA MET A 189 -20.83 11.44 -10.87
C MET A 189 -21.03 12.76 -10.13
N GLN A 190 -21.53 12.73 -8.90
CA GLN A 190 -21.67 13.92 -8.06
C GLN A 190 -20.29 14.53 -7.76
N ALA A 191 -19.32 13.70 -7.39
CA ALA A 191 -17.95 14.15 -7.13
C ALA A 191 -17.29 14.75 -8.38
N PHE A 192 -17.46 14.13 -9.54
CA PHE A 192 -16.97 14.67 -10.82
C PHE A 192 -17.60 16.03 -11.17
N ARG A 193 -18.92 16.16 -11.00
CA ARG A 193 -19.66 17.40 -11.31
C ARG A 193 -19.36 18.55 -10.34
N ALA A 194 -18.88 18.28 -9.14
CA ALA A 194 -18.43 19.32 -8.21
C ALA A 194 -17.24 20.12 -8.76
N GLY A 195 -16.47 19.54 -9.68
CA GLY A 195 -15.38 20.22 -10.40
C GLY A 195 -14.06 20.32 -9.62
N GLU A 196 -14.00 19.80 -8.41
CA GLU A 196 -12.77 19.75 -7.59
C GLU A 196 -11.91 18.54 -7.96
N ASN A 197 -10.60 18.76 -8.08
CA ASN A 197 -9.62 17.72 -8.47
C ASN A 197 -10.08 16.89 -9.68
N LEU A 198 -10.46 17.60 -10.74
CA LEU A 198 -11.00 17.03 -11.97
C LEU A 198 -10.16 15.85 -12.55
N PRO A 199 -8.81 15.91 -12.59
CA PRO A 199 -7.98 14.80 -13.04
C PRO A 199 -8.32 13.48 -12.31
N MET A 200 -8.38 13.54 -10.97
CA MET A 200 -8.64 12.38 -10.13
C MET A 200 -10.10 11.91 -10.23
N LYS A 201 -11.07 12.82 -10.30
CA LYS A 201 -12.48 12.41 -10.44
C LYS A 201 -12.76 11.77 -11.81
N ALA A 202 -12.10 12.23 -12.87
CA ALA A 202 -12.17 11.59 -14.18
C ALA A 202 -11.60 10.16 -14.14
N SER A 203 -10.46 9.97 -13.46
CA SER A 203 -9.86 8.63 -13.31
C SER A 203 -10.74 7.68 -12.49
N TYR A 204 -11.49 8.16 -11.50
CA TYR A 204 -12.48 7.35 -10.78
C TYR A 204 -13.62 6.86 -11.69
N LEU A 205 -14.14 7.72 -12.57
CA LEU A 205 -15.17 7.32 -13.54
C LEU A 205 -14.62 6.28 -14.54
N ALA A 206 -13.37 6.46 -15.00
CA ALA A 206 -12.68 5.50 -15.86
C ALA A 206 -12.51 4.15 -15.16
N ALA A 207 -12.06 4.15 -13.91
CA ALA A 207 -11.88 2.94 -13.11
C ALA A 207 -13.20 2.22 -12.81
N TYR A 208 -14.27 2.99 -12.56
CA TYR A 208 -15.61 2.44 -12.39
C TYR A 208 -16.15 1.87 -13.70
N ASN A 209 -15.71 2.32 -14.87
CA ASN A 209 -16.02 1.69 -16.15
C ASN A 209 -17.53 1.54 -16.41
N ASP A 210 -18.28 2.65 -16.26
CA ASP A 210 -19.70 2.74 -16.60
C ASP A 210 -19.89 3.79 -17.70
N GLU A 211 -20.28 3.36 -18.89
CA GLU A 211 -20.41 4.19 -20.10
C GLU A 211 -21.40 5.36 -19.93
N ARG A 212 -22.29 5.31 -18.94
CA ARG A 212 -23.20 6.42 -18.62
C ARG A 212 -22.47 7.71 -18.23
N ALA A 213 -21.19 7.64 -17.85
CA ALA A 213 -20.36 8.80 -17.59
C ALA A 213 -19.92 9.56 -18.86
N LEU A 214 -19.89 8.90 -20.03
CA LEU A 214 -19.36 9.45 -21.27
C LEU A 214 -19.94 10.83 -21.64
N PRO A 215 -21.27 11.07 -21.61
CA PRO A 215 -21.82 12.37 -21.98
C PRO A 215 -21.27 13.52 -21.12
N ALA A 216 -21.09 13.30 -19.82
CA ALA A 216 -20.57 14.33 -18.92
C ALA A 216 -19.07 14.56 -19.11
N LEU A 217 -18.30 13.51 -19.39
CA LEU A 217 -16.88 13.62 -19.73
C LEU A 217 -16.69 14.37 -21.05
N MET A 218 -17.48 14.03 -22.08
CA MET A 218 -17.49 14.69 -23.39
C MET A 218 -17.91 16.16 -23.31
N GLU A 219 -18.86 16.51 -22.44
CA GLU A 219 -19.21 17.90 -22.18
C GLU A 219 -18.08 18.64 -21.48
N ARG A 220 -17.45 18.02 -20.46
CA ARG A 220 -16.41 18.68 -19.66
C ARG A 220 -15.14 18.95 -20.46
N ILE A 221 -14.72 18.04 -21.33
CA ILE A 221 -13.50 18.17 -22.14
C ILE A 221 -13.56 19.31 -23.16
N GLU A 222 -14.77 19.77 -23.53
CA GLU A 222 -14.96 20.90 -24.43
C GLU A 222 -14.64 22.26 -23.78
N ASP A 223 -14.56 22.32 -22.45
CA ASP A 223 -14.15 23.53 -21.75
C ASP A 223 -12.70 23.88 -22.15
N ARG A 224 -12.55 25.03 -22.81
CA ARG A 224 -11.26 25.52 -23.32
C ARG A 224 -10.40 26.19 -22.24
N THR A 225 -10.92 26.31 -21.02
CA THR A 225 -10.18 26.87 -19.87
C THR A 225 -9.42 25.82 -19.07
N ILE A 226 -9.70 24.52 -19.27
CA ILE A 226 -8.99 23.45 -18.59
C ILE A 226 -7.54 23.36 -19.08
N GLY A 227 -6.64 23.04 -18.15
CA GLY A 227 -5.20 22.87 -18.43
C GLY A 227 -4.87 21.55 -19.13
N PHE A 228 -3.60 21.38 -19.46
CA PHE A 228 -3.11 20.20 -20.16
C PHE A 228 -3.36 18.89 -19.39
N VAL A 229 -3.06 18.85 -18.09
CA VAL A 229 -3.24 17.64 -17.25
C VAL A 229 -4.71 17.23 -17.18
N GLU A 230 -5.61 18.20 -16.93
CA GLU A 230 -7.05 17.95 -16.89
C GLU A 230 -7.58 17.41 -18.22
N PHE A 231 -7.11 17.97 -19.34
CA PHE A 231 -7.44 17.49 -20.67
C PHE A 231 -6.98 16.04 -20.90
N GLN A 232 -5.75 15.71 -20.52
CA GLN A 232 -5.23 14.35 -20.69
C GLN A 232 -6.03 13.32 -19.89
N GLU A 233 -6.34 13.60 -18.62
CA GLU A 233 -7.12 12.68 -17.79
C GLU A 233 -8.56 12.52 -18.27
N LEU A 234 -9.20 13.60 -18.73
CA LEU A 234 -10.53 13.51 -19.35
C LEU A 234 -10.49 12.67 -20.62
N LYS A 235 -9.49 12.89 -21.48
CA LYS A 235 -9.32 12.13 -22.71
C LYS A 235 -9.09 10.65 -22.41
N TYR A 236 -8.21 10.34 -21.47
CA TYR A 236 -7.99 8.96 -21.00
C TYR A 236 -9.29 8.32 -20.49
N ALA A 237 -10.05 9.03 -19.66
CA ALA A 237 -11.32 8.52 -19.14
C ALA A 237 -12.35 8.27 -20.25
N ILE A 238 -12.44 9.15 -21.24
CA ILE A 238 -13.32 8.99 -22.41
C ILE A 238 -12.92 7.73 -23.20
N GLU A 239 -11.62 7.57 -23.51
CA GLU A 239 -11.10 6.44 -24.28
C GLU A 239 -11.25 5.12 -23.53
N ALA A 240 -11.03 5.11 -22.20
CA ALA A 240 -11.23 3.94 -21.36
C ALA A 240 -12.68 3.43 -21.37
N LEU A 241 -13.64 4.35 -21.51
CA LEU A 241 -15.07 4.04 -21.62
C LEU A 241 -15.52 3.78 -23.07
N GLY A 242 -14.59 3.75 -24.04
CA GLY A 242 -14.88 3.47 -25.46
C GLY A 242 -15.36 4.68 -26.27
N GLY A 243 -15.25 5.89 -25.73
CA GLY A 243 -15.45 7.13 -26.47
C GLY A 243 -14.19 7.58 -27.22
N GLU A 244 -14.33 8.59 -28.07
CA GLU A 244 -13.22 9.21 -28.79
C GLU A 244 -13.34 10.74 -28.73
N TYR A 245 -12.22 11.42 -28.52
CA TYR A 245 -12.13 12.87 -28.61
C TYR A 245 -10.96 13.28 -29.53
N ASN A 246 -11.31 13.85 -30.69
CA ASN A 246 -10.37 14.15 -31.78
C ASN A 246 -10.20 15.65 -32.06
N GLU A 247 -10.90 16.52 -31.32
CA GLU A 247 -10.82 17.95 -31.56
C GLU A 247 -9.43 18.50 -31.20
N PRO A 248 -8.81 19.32 -32.07
CA PRO A 248 -7.53 19.93 -31.78
C PRO A 248 -7.55 20.80 -30.51
N ARG A 249 -6.46 20.75 -29.76
CA ARG A 249 -6.19 21.60 -28.59
C ARG A 249 -4.80 22.18 -28.69
N ASP A 250 -4.66 23.42 -28.23
CA ASP A 250 -3.38 24.11 -28.11
C ASP A 250 -3.05 24.30 -26.63
N PHE A 251 -1.93 23.72 -26.19
CA PHE A 251 -1.38 23.84 -24.84
C PHE A 251 0.03 24.43 -24.86
N SER A 252 0.41 25.11 -25.96
CA SER A 252 1.77 25.65 -26.14
C SER A 252 2.20 26.65 -25.05
N GLU A 253 1.26 27.30 -24.38
CA GLU A 253 1.51 28.21 -23.25
C GLU A 253 1.28 27.55 -21.87
N ASP A 254 0.83 26.30 -21.82
CA ASP A 254 0.56 25.56 -20.58
C ASP A 254 1.87 25.10 -19.93
N LYS A 255 2.01 25.36 -18.63
CA LYS A 255 3.24 25.07 -17.88
C LYS A 255 3.52 23.58 -17.77
N ASP A 256 2.48 22.78 -17.58
CA ASP A 256 2.61 21.34 -17.41
C ASP A 256 2.93 20.68 -18.75
N TYR A 257 2.32 21.16 -19.83
CA TYR A 257 2.68 20.75 -21.20
C TYR A 257 4.17 21.03 -21.50
N LEU A 258 4.63 22.25 -21.24
CA LEU A 258 6.03 22.64 -21.46
C LEU A 258 7.00 21.81 -20.60
N ALA A 259 6.62 21.47 -19.37
CA ALA A 259 7.45 20.64 -18.49
C ALA A 259 7.63 19.22 -19.05
N VAL A 260 6.57 18.61 -19.58
CA VAL A 260 6.60 17.28 -20.23
C VAL A 260 7.47 17.30 -21.48
N GLU A 261 7.37 18.33 -22.32
CA GLU A 261 8.21 18.49 -23.52
C GLU A 261 9.69 18.60 -23.16
N VAL A 262 10.03 19.41 -22.15
CA VAL A 262 11.42 19.55 -21.67
C VAL A 262 11.96 18.24 -21.11
N ALA A 263 11.16 17.50 -20.34
CA ALA A 263 11.57 16.20 -19.80
C ALA A 263 11.80 15.18 -20.92
N SER A 264 10.91 15.14 -21.92
CA SER A 264 10.99 14.24 -23.07
C SER A 264 12.23 14.53 -23.93
N ALA A 265 12.52 15.81 -24.19
CA ALA A 265 13.74 16.21 -24.90
C ALA A 265 15.03 15.81 -24.16
N LYS A 266 15.05 15.93 -22.83
CA LYS A 266 16.18 15.48 -22.00
C LYS A 266 16.36 13.96 -22.02
N ALA A 267 15.27 13.20 -22.00
CA ALA A 267 15.31 11.74 -22.09
C ALA A 267 15.87 11.27 -23.44
N ALA A 268 15.40 11.85 -24.55
CA ALA A 268 15.88 11.55 -25.90
C ALA A 268 17.38 11.84 -26.05
N ALA A 269 17.87 12.99 -25.55
CA ALA A 269 19.29 13.33 -25.58
C ALA A 269 20.15 12.31 -24.80
N ARG A 270 19.65 11.79 -23.67
CA ARG A 270 20.35 10.79 -22.85
C ARG A 270 20.43 9.42 -23.53
N GLU A 271 19.41 9.02 -24.30
CA GLU A 271 19.42 7.78 -25.08
C GLU A 271 20.38 7.85 -26.28
N GLU A 272 20.52 9.02 -26.92
CA GLU A 272 21.48 9.23 -28.00
C GLU A 272 22.94 9.22 -27.53
N GLU A 273 23.20 9.60 -26.27
CA GLU A 273 24.53 9.59 -25.65
C GLU A 273 24.95 8.20 -25.13
N MET A 274 24.05 7.20 -25.11
CA MET A 274 24.39 5.84 -24.72
C MET A 274 25.15 5.12 -25.85
N PRO A 275 26.33 4.53 -25.57
CA PRO A 275 27.08 3.79 -26.58
C PRO A 275 26.25 2.58 -27.04
N ARG A 276 25.97 2.51 -28.35
CA ARG A 276 25.35 1.34 -28.96
C ARG A 276 26.31 0.16 -28.81
N SER A 277 25.87 -0.88 -28.08
CA SER A 277 26.58 -2.14 -27.90
C SER A 277 26.69 -2.94 -29.18
#